data_AF-A0A3D2P8M8-F1
#
_entry.id   AF-A0A3D2P8M8-F1
#
_cell.length_a   1.000
_cell.length_b   1.000
_cell.length_c   1.000
_cell.angle_alpha   90.00
_cell.angle_beta   90.00
_cell.angle_gamma   90.00
#
_symmetry.space_group_name_H-M   'P 1'
#
loop_
_entity.id
_entity.type
_entity.pdbx_description
1 polymer ?
#
loop_
_entity_poly.entity_id
_entity_poly.type
_entity_poly.pdbx_seq_one_letter_code
_entity_poly.pdbx_strand_id
1 'polypeptide(L)'
;MQTNSGNFLIITLIIISILRIGEIFFSEREKIQGRIYFKWNIFFLIGGYILLIGGAILEYFMAGRNINFFITGIVLGMLIIRFFLKRWAVKTLGKYWSAHIEVRETQQLVTAGPYKYLRHPAYLSNIMEVSATPLILNAYFSFLMAFFVYLFFIYFRIQSEEKILIQ
;
A
#
# COMPACT_ATOMS: atom_id res chain seq x y z
N MET A 1 -23.03 21.29 -5.25
CA MET A 1 -23.49 20.49 -6.41
C MET A 1 -22.59 19.27 -6.53
N GLN A 2 -23.08 18.09 -6.19
CA GLN A 2 -22.34 16.82 -6.39
C GLN A 2 -22.28 16.55 -7.89
N THR A 3 -21.08 16.52 -8.47
CA THR A 3 -20.89 16.23 -9.89
C THR A 3 -20.86 14.72 -10.13
N ASN A 4 -21.42 14.24 -11.24
CA ASN A 4 -21.39 12.83 -11.63
C ASN A 4 -19.97 12.22 -11.61
N SER A 5 -18.95 13.05 -11.87
CA SER A 5 -17.53 12.70 -11.78
C SER A 5 -17.09 12.29 -10.37
N GLY A 6 -17.61 12.90 -9.31
CA GLY A 6 -17.25 12.54 -7.94
C GLY A 6 -17.69 11.13 -7.56
N ASN A 7 -18.93 10.78 -7.91
CA ASN A 7 -19.46 9.44 -7.69
C ASN A 7 -18.65 8.39 -8.46
N PHE A 8 -18.26 8.68 -9.71
CA PHE A 8 -17.40 7.81 -10.49
C PHE A 8 -16.03 7.57 -9.84
N LEU A 9 -15.40 8.60 -9.27
CA LEU A 9 -14.12 8.47 -8.60
C LEU A 9 -14.22 7.70 -7.28
N ILE A 10 -15.32 7.85 -6.53
CA ILE A 10 -15.59 7.04 -5.34
C ILE A 10 -15.74 5.57 -5.72
N ILE A 11 -16.50 5.26 -6.77
CA ILE A 11 -16.61 3.88 -7.29
C ILE A 11 -15.23 3.34 -7.70
N THR A 12 -14.44 4.14 -8.40
CA THR A 12 -13.07 3.78 -8.80
C THR A 12 -12.21 3.45 -7.58
N LEU A 13 -12.29 4.27 -6.52
CA LEU A 13 -11.57 4.06 -5.26
C LEU A 13 -12.01 2.77 -4.55
N ILE A 14 -13.31 2.46 -4.55
CA ILE A 14 -13.85 1.20 -4.02
C ILE A 14 -13.30 0.02 -4.83
N ILE A 15 -13.31 0.09 -6.16
CA ILE A 15 -12.76 -0.96 -7.05
C ILE A 15 -11.27 -1.18 -6.76
N ILE A 16 -10.47 -0.11 -6.66
CA ILE A 16 -9.04 -0.20 -6.31
C ILE A 16 -8.86 -0.89 -4.94
N SER A 17 -9.73 -0.60 -3.99
CA SER A 17 -9.68 -1.20 -2.65
C SER A 17 -10.01 -2.69 -2.68
N ILE A 18 -10.99 -3.10 -3.49
CA ILE A 18 -11.31 -4.53 -3.71
C ILE A 18 -10.13 -5.23 -4.39
N LEU A 19 -9.55 -4.63 -5.44
CA LEU A 19 -8.37 -5.18 -6.11
C LEU A 19 -7.21 -5.35 -5.14
N ARG A 20 -6.98 -4.37 -4.25
CA ARG A 20 -5.96 -4.46 -3.20
C ARG A 20 -6.19 -5.63 -2.26
N ILE A 21 -7.43 -5.83 -1.82
CA ILE A 21 -7.78 -6.97 -0.97
C ILE A 21 -7.50 -8.28 -1.73
N GLY A 22 -7.89 -8.36 -3.00
CA GLY A 22 -7.60 -9.49 -3.88
C GLY A 22 -6.10 -9.79 -4.03
N GLU A 23 -5.26 -8.77 -4.19
CA GLU A 23 -3.80 -8.92 -4.22
C GLU A 23 -3.26 -9.58 -2.96
N ILE A 24 -3.72 -9.14 -1.78
CA ILE A 24 -3.30 -9.70 -0.50
C ILE A 24 -3.69 -11.19 -0.45
N PHE A 25 -4.94 -11.52 -0.74
CA PHE A 25 -5.42 -12.91 -0.70
C PHE A 25 -4.71 -13.82 -1.70
N PHE A 26 -4.48 -13.36 -2.94
CA PHE A 26 -3.80 -14.18 -3.95
C PHE A 26 -2.35 -14.43 -3.55
N SER A 27 -1.69 -13.42 -3.01
CA SER A 27 -0.30 -13.48 -2.61
C SER A 27 -0.07 -14.33 -1.34
N GLU A 28 -1.10 -14.60 -0.54
CA GLU A 28 -1.07 -15.51 0.62
C GLU A 28 -1.20 -17.00 0.26
N ARG A 29 -1.71 -17.37 -0.93
CA ARG A 29 -2.02 -18.78 -1.27
C ARG A 29 -0.81 -19.67 -1.59
N GLU A 30 0.33 -19.10 -1.96
CA GLU A 30 1.50 -19.86 -2.45
C GLU A 30 2.71 -19.80 -1.50
N LYS A 31 2.48 -19.75 -0.18
CA LYS A 31 3.55 -19.49 0.80
C LYS A 31 3.98 -20.71 1.60
N ILE A 32 5.28 -20.75 1.88
CA ILE A 32 5.89 -21.55 2.95
C ILE A 32 5.80 -20.72 4.22
N GLN A 33 5.04 -21.12 5.24
CA GLN A 33 4.85 -20.29 6.44
C GLN A 33 6.12 -20.22 7.29
N GLY A 34 6.65 -19.02 7.55
CA GLY A 34 7.69 -18.78 8.56
C GLY A 34 7.12 -18.49 9.96
N ARG A 35 7.99 -18.25 10.95
CA ARG A 35 7.53 -17.78 12.27
C ARG A 35 7.06 -16.33 12.17
N ILE A 36 5.80 -16.09 12.52
CA ILE A 36 5.19 -14.75 12.52
C ILE A 36 5.52 -14.06 13.84
N TYR A 37 6.35 -13.01 13.80
CA TYR A 37 6.74 -12.27 15.01
C TYR A 37 5.70 -11.24 15.45
N PHE A 38 4.90 -10.67 14.53
CA PHE A 38 3.96 -9.58 14.86
C PHE A 38 2.61 -9.71 14.15
N LYS A 39 1.64 -10.39 14.79
CA LYS A 39 0.27 -10.55 14.28
C LYS A 39 -0.54 -9.24 14.25
N TRP A 40 -0.27 -8.29 15.14
CA TRP A 40 -0.99 -7.00 15.23
C TRP A 40 -0.78 -6.08 14.04
N ASN A 41 0.34 -6.22 13.32
CA ASN A 41 0.68 -5.38 12.18
C ASN A 41 -0.36 -5.45 11.05
N ILE A 42 -1.00 -6.61 10.84
CA ILE A 42 -1.98 -6.74 9.75
C ILE A 42 -3.29 -6.03 10.06
N PHE A 43 -3.71 -6.03 11.34
CA PHE A 43 -4.88 -5.28 11.79
C PHE A 43 -4.64 -3.77 11.66
N PHE A 44 -3.44 -3.30 12.00
CA PHE A 44 -3.07 -1.89 11.79
C PHE A 44 -3.09 -1.50 10.31
N LEU A 45 -2.59 -2.37 9.43
CA LEU A 45 -2.60 -2.12 7.98
C LEU A 45 -4.02 -2.10 7.41
N ILE A 46 -4.87 -3.08 7.76
CA ILE A 46 -6.26 -3.15 7.28
C ILE A 46 -7.09 -2.00 7.86
N GLY A 47 -7.03 -1.80 9.17
CA GLY A 47 -7.75 -0.72 9.86
C GLY A 47 -7.32 0.65 9.38
N GLY A 48 -6.01 0.89 9.25
CA GLY A 48 -5.46 2.13 8.70
C GLY A 48 -5.90 2.39 7.26
N TYR A 49 -5.99 1.34 6.43
CA TYR A 49 -6.46 1.48 5.06
C TYR A 49 -7.96 1.79 4.97
N ILE A 50 -8.79 1.18 5.83
CA ILE A 50 -10.22 1.50 5.94
C ILE A 50 -10.41 2.96 6.40
N LEU A 51 -9.66 3.38 7.42
CA LEU A 51 -9.69 4.76 7.92
C LEU A 51 -9.24 5.76 6.85
N LEU A 52 -8.24 5.41 6.04
CA LEU A 52 -7.80 6.25 4.92
C LEU A 52 -8.92 6.46 3.90
N ILE A 53 -9.60 5.38 3.48
CA ILE A 53 -10.70 5.46 2.52
C ILE A 53 -11.86 6.26 3.09
N GLY A 54 -12.29 5.91 4.32
CA GLY A 54 -13.39 6.59 5.00
C GLY A 54 -13.09 8.08 5.20
N GLY A 55 -11.88 8.40 5.66
CA GLY A 55 -11.40 9.78 5.84
C GLY A 55 -11.37 10.56 4.54
N ALA A 56 -10.88 9.97 3.44
CA ALA A 56 -10.85 10.63 2.14
C ALA A 56 -12.25 10.93 1.59
N ILE A 57 -13.18 9.99 1.73
CA ILE A 57 -14.58 10.17 1.32
C ILE A 57 -15.26 11.24 2.19
N LEU A 58 -15.06 11.20 3.51
CA LEU A 58 -15.58 12.20 4.44
C LEU A 58 -15.03 13.59 4.13
N GLU A 59 -13.73 13.73 3.91
CA GLU A 59 -13.11 15.01 3.54
C GLU A 59 -13.67 15.53 2.22
N TYR A 60 -13.84 14.67 1.22
CA TYR A 60 -14.42 15.05 -0.06
C TYR A 60 -15.82 15.66 0.09
N PHE A 61 -16.67 15.04 0.90
CA PHE A 61 -18.02 15.55 1.15
C PHE A 61 -18.06 16.76 2.07
N MET A 62 -17.29 16.76 3.17
CA MET A 62 -17.31 17.83 4.18
C MET A 62 -16.63 19.10 3.70
N ALA A 63 -15.48 18.99 3.04
CA ALA A 63 -14.72 20.14 2.55
C ALA A 63 -15.20 20.64 1.18
N GLY A 64 -16.23 20.00 0.58
CA GLY A 64 -16.79 20.39 -0.70
C GLY A 64 -15.74 20.49 -1.82
N ARG A 65 -14.79 19.55 -1.84
CA ARG A 65 -13.62 19.64 -2.72
C ARG A 65 -14.03 19.57 -4.19
N ASN A 66 -13.51 20.51 -4.98
CA ASN A 66 -13.57 20.42 -6.43
C ASN A 66 -12.46 19.49 -6.93
N ILE A 67 -12.83 18.53 -7.77
CA ILE A 67 -11.89 17.55 -8.31
C ILE A 67 -11.01 18.24 -9.35
N ASN A 68 -9.71 18.26 -9.11
CA ASN A 68 -8.73 18.62 -10.12
C ASN A 68 -8.35 17.35 -10.91
N PHE A 69 -8.90 17.23 -12.12
CA PHE A 69 -8.66 16.06 -12.98
C PHE A 69 -7.20 15.87 -13.37
N PHE A 70 -6.40 16.94 -13.41
CA PHE A 70 -4.97 16.83 -13.69
C PHE A 70 -4.25 16.07 -12.56
N ILE A 71 -4.52 16.45 -11.31
CA ILE A 71 -3.98 15.76 -10.13
C ILE A 71 -4.49 14.33 -10.09
N THR A 72 -5.80 14.13 -10.25
CA THR A 72 -6.39 12.78 -10.28
C THR A 72 -5.76 11.91 -11.38
N GLY A 73 -5.51 12.45 -12.57
CA GLY A 73 -4.86 11.73 -13.68
C GLY A 73 -3.44 11.29 -13.35
N ILE A 74 -2.63 12.19 -12.77
CA ILE A 74 -1.26 11.87 -12.32
C ILE A 74 -1.30 10.74 -11.28
N VAL A 75 -2.21 10.85 -10.31
CA VAL A 75 -2.35 9.91 -9.20
C VAL A 75 -2.82 8.53 -9.68
N LEU A 76 -3.71 8.48 -10.68
CA LEU A 76 -4.09 7.22 -11.33
C LEU A 76 -2.90 6.58 -12.06
N GLY A 77 -2.08 7.38 -12.76
CA GLY A 77 -0.82 6.90 -13.35
C GLY A 77 0.14 6.33 -12.30
N MET A 78 0.26 7.01 -11.16
CA MET A 78 1.06 6.55 -10.02
C MET A 78 0.55 5.20 -9.46
N LEU A 79 -0.77 4.98 -9.44
CA LEU A 79 -1.35 3.70 -9.03
C LEU A 79 -1.04 2.56 -10.00
N ILE A 80 -1.02 2.84 -11.30
CA ILE A 80 -0.60 1.88 -12.31
C ILE A 80 0.86 1.50 -12.09
N ILE A 81 1.75 2.48 -11.90
CA ILE A 81 3.17 2.23 -11.64
C ILE A 81 3.35 1.39 -10.37
N ARG A 82 2.64 1.71 -9.28
CA ARG A 82 2.75 0.90 -8.05
C ARG A 82 2.33 -0.54 -8.29
N PHE A 83 1.31 -0.77 -9.12
CA PHE A 83 0.76 -2.11 -9.36
C PHE A 83 1.83 -2.99 -10.02
N PHE A 84 2.47 -2.46 -11.07
CA PHE A 84 3.57 -3.16 -11.73
C PHE A 84 4.78 -3.35 -10.80
N LEU A 85 5.16 -2.32 -10.03
CA LEU A 85 6.27 -2.43 -9.08
C LEU A 85 6.00 -3.52 -8.03
N LYS A 86 4.79 -3.55 -7.44
CA LYS A 86 4.38 -4.55 -6.46
C LYS A 86 4.43 -5.95 -7.08
N ARG A 87 3.84 -6.12 -8.26
CA ARG A 87 3.78 -7.41 -8.96
C ARG A 87 5.17 -7.90 -9.35
N TRP A 88 6.07 -7.00 -9.77
CA TRP A 88 7.47 -7.34 -10.04
C TRP A 88 8.18 -7.79 -8.76
N ALA A 89 8.03 -7.05 -7.66
CA ALA A 89 8.64 -7.38 -6.37
C ALA A 89 8.13 -8.72 -5.80
N VAL A 90 6.83 -8.99 -5.89
CA VAL A 90 6.21 -10.26 -5.47
C VAL A 90 6.72 -11.40 -6.35
N LYS A 91 6.74 -11.22 -7.68
CA LYS A 91 7.22 -12.24 -8.62
C LYS A 91 8.69 -12.57 -8.42
N THR A 92 9.53 -11.59 -8.10
CA THR A 92 10.97 -11.82 -7.84
C THR A 92 11.20 -12.55 -6.52
N LEU A 93 10.43 -12.26 -5.47
CA LEU A 93 10.51 -13.00 -4.21
C LEU A 93 9.87 -14.40 -4.31
N GLY A 94 8.85 -14.58 -5.16
CA GLY A 94 8.12 -15.82 -5.33
C GLY A 94 7.61 -16.36 -3.99
N LYS A 95 7.93 -17.63 -3.69
CA LYS A 95 7.52 -18.33 -2.45
C LYS A 95 8.05 -17.69 -1.16
N TYR A 96 9.04 -16.79 -1.25
CA TYR A 96 9.62 -16.08 -0.11
C TYR A 96 8.90 -14.78 0.23
N TRP A 97 7.93 -14.34 -0.57
CA TRP A 97 7.16 -13.16 -0.25
C TRP A 97 6.23 -13.42 0.95
N SER A 98 6.21 -12.51 1.93
CA SER A 98 5.14 -12.46 2.93
C SER A 98 4.61 -11.05 3.21
N ALA A 99 3.31 -10.95 3.51
CA ALA A 99 2.69 -9.73 4.03
C ALA A 99 3.00 -9.53 5.53
N HIS A 100 3.39 -10.62 6.21
CA HIS A 100 3.87 -10.60 7.58
C HIS A 100 5.38 -10.38 7.62
N ILE A 101 5.86 -9.84 8.75
CA ILE A 101 7.29 -9.92 9.07
C ILE A 101 7.52 -11.37 9.50
N GLU A 102 7.91 -12.19 8.53
CA GLU A 102 8.32 -13.56 8.74
C GLU A 102 9.83 -13.62 8.59
N VAL A 103 10.49 -14.24 9.56
CA VAL A 103 11.89 -14.61 9.43
C VAL A 103 11.93 -16.10 9.20
N ARG A 104 12.60 -16.48 8.10
CA ARG A 104 12.82 -17.87 7.74
C ARG A 104 14.30 -18.15 7.88
N GLU A 105 14.63 -19.22 8.59
CA GLU A 105 16.02 -19.68 8.80
C GLU A 105 16.74 -19.98 7.47
N THR A 106 15.99 -20.15 6.36
CA THR A 106 16.50 -20.42 5.01
C THR A 106 16.39 -19.23 4.04
N GLN A 107 16.09 -18.02 4.52
CA GLN A 107 15.88 -16.87 3.64
C GLN A 107 17.19 -16.42 2.97
N GLN A 108 17.35 -16.73 1.68
CA GLN A 108 18.43 -16.17 0.88
C GLN A 108 18.12 -14.72 0.49
N LEU A 109 19.13 -13.87 0.56
CA LEU A 109 19.02 -12.47 0.14
C LEU A 109 18.75 -12.41 -1.38
N VAL A 110 17.55 -12.00 -1.77
CA VAL A 110 17.19 -11.83 -3.19
C VAL A 110 17.67 -10.47 -3.67
N THR A 111 18.65 -10.46 -4.57
CA THR A 111 19.20 -9.23 -5.19
C THR A 111 18.79 -9.04 -6.66
N ALA A 112 17.91 -9.91 -7.17
CA ALA A 112 17.41 -9.86 -8.53
C ALA A 112 16.19 -8.93 -8.69
N GLY A 113 15.85 -8.58 -9.93
CA GLY A 113 14.65 -7.78 -10.25
C GLY A 113 14.69 -6.38 -9.62
N PRO A 114 13.61 -5.90 -8.97
CA PRO A 114 13.58 -4.56 -8.41
C PRO A 114 14.49 -4.42 -7.17
N TYR A 115 14.85 -5.55 -6.55
CA TYR A 115 15.73 -5.58 -5.37
C TYR A 115 17.18 -5.20 -5.69
N LYS A 116 17.56 -5.18 -6.98
CA LYS A 116 18.85 -4.64 -7.44
C LYS A 116 18.96 -3.12 -7.25
N TYR A 117 17.83 -2.42 -7.28
CA TYR A 117 17.78 -0.95 -7.24
C TYR A 117 17.33 -0.42 -5.89
N LEU A 118 16.45 -1.16 -5.20
CA LEU A 118 15.83 -0.76 -3.94
C LEU A 118 15.80 -1.94 -2.98
N ARG A 119 16.16 -1.73 -1.71
CA ARG A 119 16.09 -2.81 -0.70
C ARG A 119 14.65 -3.27 -0.43
N HIS A 120 13.69 -2.33 -0.47
CA HIS A 120 12.29 -2.61 -0.15
C HIS A 120 11.30 -2.06 -1.21
N PRO A 121 11.31 -2.62 -2.45
CA PRO A 121 10.43 -2.16 -3.52
C PRO A 121 8.93 -2.36 -3.20
N ALA A 122 8.60 -3.39 -2.43
CA ALA A 122 7.24 -3.62 -1.96
C ALA A 122 6.76 -2.54 -0.97
N TYR A 123 7.66 -1.97 -0.16
CA TYR A 123 7.34 -0.86 0.74
C TYR A 123 7.14 0.44 -0.03
N LEU A 124 7.98 0.71 -1.02
CA LEU A 124 7.78 1.85 -1.93
C LEU A 124 6.41 1.79 -2.60
N SER A 125 6.03 0.63 -3.16
CA SER A 125 4.70 0.49 -3.79
C SER A 125 3.54 0.74 -2.82
N ASN A 126 3.67 0.41 -1.53
CA ASN A 126 2.64 0.70 -0.54
C ASN A 126 2.60 2.19 -0.17
N ILE A 127 3.76 2.86 -0.07
CA ILE A 127 3.80 4.32 0.14
C ILE A 127 3.10 5.02 -1.02
N MET A 128 3.35 4.58 -2.26
CA MET A 128 2.68 5.11 -3.44
C MET A 128 1.16 4.92 -3.34
N GLU A 129 0.69 3.76 -2.90
CA GLU A 129 -0.73 3.46 -2.70
C GLU A 129 -1.39 4.39 -1.70
N VAL A 130 -0.81 4.46 -0.49
CA VAL A 130 -1.34 5.26 0.63
C VAL A 130 -1.38 6.73 0.27
N SER A 131 -0.39 7.20 -0.49
CA SER A 131 -0.34 8.58 -0.99
C SER A 131 -1.43 8.84 -2.03
N ALA A 132 -1.57 7.92 -2.99
CA ALA A 132 -2.43 8.10 -4.14
C ALA A 132 -3.92 7.99 -3.81
N THR A 133 -4.32 7.02 -3.00
CA THR A 133 -5.73 6.74 -2.67
C THR A 133 -6.54 7.99 -2.27
N PRO A 134 -6.13 8.80 -1.27
CA PRO A 134 -6.87 10.01 -0.89
C PRO A 134 -6.82 11.11 -1.96
N LEU A 135 -5.71 11.20 -2.71
CA LEU A 135 -5.53 12.22 -3.75
C LEU A 135 -6.42 12.00 -4.98
N ILE A 136 -6.97 10.79 -5.20
CA ILE A 136 -8.01 10.56 -6.23
C ILE A 136 -9.16 11.55 -6.04
N LEU A 137 -9.61 11.72 -4.80
CA LEU A 137 -10.68 12.64 -4.40
C LEU A 137 -10.17 14.04 -4.04
N ASN A 138 -8.88 14.32 -4.29
CA ASN A 138 -8.21 15.56 -3.87
C ASN A 138 -8.34 15.84 -2.35
N ALA A 139 -8.37 14.75 -1.55
CA ALA A 139 -8.43 14.81 -0.10
C ALA A 139 -7.01 15.02 0.48
N TYR A 140 -6.53 16.26 0.43
CA TYR A 140 -5.15 16.59 0.79
C TYR A 140 -4.85 16.39 2.28
N PHE A 141 -5.83 16.59 3.17
CA PHE A 141 -5.61 16.40 4.60
C PHE A 141 -5.47 14.90 4.93
N SER A 142 -6.36 14.09 4.38
CA SER A 142 -6.32 12.63 4.47
C SER A 142 -5.02 12.07 3.89
N PHE A 143 -4.55 12.65 2.78
CA PHE A 143 -3.24 12.36 2.20
C PHE A 143 -2.10 12.63 3.18
N LEU A 144 -1.98 13.86 3.69
CA LEU A 144 -0.87 14.23 4.58
C LEU A 144 -0.86 13.35 5.84
N MET A 145 -2.02 13.17 6.47
CA MET A 145 -2.15 12.36 7.67
C MET A 145 -1.71 10.91 7.41
N ALA A 146 -2.26 10.28 6.36
CA ALA A 146 -1.94 8.89 6.07
C ALA A 146 -0.51 8.70 5.60
N PHE A 147 0.05 9.64 4.83
CA PHE A 147 1.43 9.61 4.38
C PHE A 147 2.41 9.57 5.56
N PHE A 148 2.28 10.51 6.51
CA PHE A 148 3.20 10.57 7.65
C PHE A 148 3.01 9.40 8.62
N VAL A 149 1.76 9.00 8.92
CA VAL A 149 1.49 7.84 9.77
C VAL A 149 2.07 6.56 9.17
N TYR A 150 1.90 6.37 7.86
CA TYR A 150 2.42 5.19 7.17
C TYR A 150 3.94 5.21 7.05
N LEU A 151 4.54 6.38 6.80
CA LEU A 151 5.99 6.53 6.75
C LEU A 151 6.65 6.22 8.10
N PHE A 152 6.04 6.68 9.19
CA PHE A 152 6.49 6.34 10.54
C PHE A 152 6.37 4.83 10.78
N PHE A 153 5.22 4.23 10.49
CA PHE A 153 5.00 2.80 10.65
C PHE A 153 6.03 1.95 9.88
N ILE A 154 6.29 2.30 8.61
CA ILE A 154 7.20 1.52 7.77
C ILE A 154 8.66 1.68 8.19
N TYR A 155 9.04 2.85 8.73
CA TYR A 155 10.37 3.07 9.29
C TYR A 155 10.67 2.10 10.46
N PHE A 156 9.76 1.99 11.43
CA PHE A 156 9.91 1.03 12.53
C PHE A 156 9.89 -0.41 12.04
N ARG A 157 9.09 -0.70 11.03
CA ARG A 157 9.01 -2.03 10.42
C ARG A 157 10.33 -2.45 9.77
N ILE A 158 10.94 -1.58 8.97
CA ILE A 158 12.24 -1.83 8.32
C ILE A 158 13.31 -2.05 9.39
N GLN A 159 13.38 -1.18 10.41
CA GLN A 159 14.32 -1.34 11.52
C GLN A 159 14.17 -2.68 12.24
N SER A 160 12.94 -3.14 12.42
CA SER A 160 12.65 -4.43 13.08
C SER A 160 13.03 -5.61 12.18
N GLU A 161 12.76 -5.51 10.88
CA GLU A 161 13.09 -6.53 9.89
C GLU A 161 14.61 -6.67 9.70
N GLU A 162 15.34 -5.56 9.55
CA GLU A 162 16.80 -5.56 9.42
C GLU A 162 17.50 -6.12 10.67
N LYS A 163 17.00 -5.82 11.87
CA LYS A 163 17.56 -6.38 13.12
C LYS A 163 17.44 -7.90 13.19
N ILE A 164 16.33 -8.47 12.72
CA ILE A 164 16.14 -9.92 12.78
C ILE A 164 16.94 -10.60 11.67
N LEU A 165 17.18 -9.95 10.53
CA LEU A 165 18.01 -10.52 9.45
C LEU A 165 19.51 -10.57 9.78
N ILE A 166 19.99 -9.83 10.79
CA ILE A 166 21.39 -9.81 11.23
C ILE A 166 21.65 -10.83 12.37
N GLN A 167 20.60 -11.34 13.03
CA GLN A 167 20.70 -12.39 14.05
C GLN A 167 20.70 -13.79 13.43
#